data_AF-A0A3G2UWL8-F1
#
_entry.id   AF-A0A3G2UWL8-F1
#
_cell.length_a   1.000
_cell.length_b   1.000
_cell.length_c   1.000
_cell.angle_alpha   90.00
_cell.angle_beta   90.00
_cell.angle_gamma   90.00
#
_symmetry.space_group_name_H-M   'P 1'
#
loop_
_entity.id
_entity.type
_entity.pdbx_description
1 polymer ?
#
loop_
_entity_poly.entity_id
_entity_poly.type
_entity_poly.pdbx_seq_one_letter_code
_entity_poly.pdbx_strand_id
1 'polypeptide(L)'
;MPTLLPAFSKRAGIDERKEMMRLVIDSVTVDKSRAQGRIWFAILWQTGARTEHVIIRNTANYDDLAHFARIEEMVRTLNAVGSLDRQIADALTAEGIMRRSAL
;
A
#
# COMPACT_ATOMS: atom_id res chain seq x y z
N MET A 1 -14.37 14.08 10.22
CA MET A 1 -15.71 13.55 9.89
C MET A 1 -15.52 12.23 9.14
N PRO A 2 -16.03 11.10 9.64
CA PRO A 2 -15.91 9.83 8.93
C PRO A 2 -16.86 9.86 7.74
N THR A 3 -16.32 9.78 6.52
CA THR A 3 -17.12 9.78 5.29
C THR A 3 -17.87 8.45 5.19
N LEU A 4 -19.16 8.47 5.49
CA LEU A 4 -20.08 7.37 5.20
C LEU A 4 -20.23 7.28 3.69
N LEU A 5 -19.41 6.47 3.02
CA LEU A 5 -19.80 5.95 1.72
C LEU A 5 -21.17 5.25 1.94
N PRO A 6 -22.23 5.67 1.23
CA PRO A 6 -23.57 5.19 1.57
C PRO A 6 -23.65 3.68 1.32
N ALA A 7 -24.51 3.00 2.11
CA ALA A 7 -24.59 1.54 2.17
C ALA A 7 -24.84 0.82 0.84
N PHE A 8 -25.27 1.54 -0.21
CA PHE A 8 -25.45 0.97 -1.55
C PHE A 8 -24.12 0.59 -2.22
N SER A 9 -23.02 1.29 -1.92
CA SER A 9 -21.68 0.96 -2.45
C SER A 9 -21.19 -0.44 -2.05
N LYS A 10 -21.69 -0.98 -0.94
CA LYS A 10 -21.37 -2.35 -0.47
C LYS A 10 -22.09 -3.44 -1.24
N ARG A 11 -23.19 -3.13 -1.94
CA ARG A 11 -23.96 -4.08 -2.78
C ARG A 11 -23.51 -4.06 -4.24
N ALA A 12 -22.85 -2.99 -4.66
CA ALA A 12 -22.33 -2.80 -5.99
C ALA A 12 -21.11 -3.70 -6.27
N GLY A 13 -21.08 -4.25 -7.49
CA GLY A 13 -19.93 -4.96 -8.03
C GLY A 13 -18.69 -4.06 -8.09
N ILE A 14 -17.50 -4.64 -8.28
CA ILE A 14 -16.24 -3.85 -8.28
C ILE A 14 -16.27 -2.74 -9.33
N ASP A 15 -16.77 -3.03 -10.52
CA ASP A 15 -16.80 -2.06 -11.62
C ASP A 15 -17.85 -0.98 -11.41
N GLU A 16 -19.05 -1.35 -10.95
CA GLU A 16 -20.10 -0.40 -10.58
C GLU A 16 -19.64 0.56 -9.47
N ARG A 17 -18.91 0.04 -8.47
CA ARG A 17 -18.35 0.86 -7.40
C ARG A 17 -17.30 1.86 -7.91
N LYS A 18 -16.49 1.48 -8.90
CA LYS A 18 -15.53 2.39 -9.54
C LYS A 18 -16.24 3.49 -10.32
N GLU A 19 -17.28 3.14 -11.08
CA GLU A 19 -18.09 4.12 -11.82
C GLU A 19 -18.77 5.10 -10.87
N MET A 20 -19.36 4.61 -9.78
CA MET A 20 -19.91 5.47 -8.73
C MET A 20 -18.87 6.40 -8.12
N MET A 21 -17.65 5.93 -7.84
CA MET A 21 -16.59 6.79 -7.32
C MET A 21 -16.18 7.88 -8.31
N ARG A 22 -16.14 7.60 -9.62
CA ARG A 22 -15.82 8.59 -10.64
C ARG A 22 -16.76 9.79 -10.63
N LEU A 23 -18.02 9.61 -10.21
CA LEU A 23 -19.02 10.69 -10.14
C LEU A 23 -18.78 11.66 -8.99
N VAL A 24 -18.12 11.23 -7.91
CA VAL A 24 -17.95 12.05 -6.69
C VAL A 24 -16.54 12.63 -6.55
N ILE A 25 -15.60 12.18 -7.38
CA ILE A 25 -14.24 12.69 -7.46
C ILE A 25 -14.22 13.86 -8.45
N ASP A 26 -13.61 14.97 -8.05
CA ASP A 26 -13.28 16.07 -8.97
C ASP A 26 -11.97 15.78 -9.68
N SER A 27 -10.90 15.60 -8.92
CA SER A 27 -9.58 15.35 -9.47
C SER A 27 -8.72 14.53 -8.51
N VAL A 28 -7.74 13.81 -9.07
CA VAL A 28 -6.74 13.06 -8.31
C VAL A 28 -5.36 13.52 -8.72
N THR A 29 -4.60 14.03 -7.76
CA THR A 29 -3.18 14.35 -7.97
C THR A 29 -2.32 13.22 -7.44
N VAL A 30 -1.32 12.79 -8.21
CA VAL A 30 -0.42 11.69 -7.85
C VAL A 30 1.02 12.19 -7.84
N ASP A 31 1.72 11.90 -6.76
CA ASP A 31 3.13 12.21 -6.59
C ASP A 31 3.92 10.95 -6.24
N LYS A 32 4.83 10.58 -7.14
CA LYS A 32 5.70 9.40 -7.04
C LYS A 32 7.14 9.77 -6.67
N SER A 33 7.45 11.06 -6.58
CA SER A 33 8.82 11.54 -6.42
C SER A 33 9.30 11.58 -4.96
N ARG A 34 8.35 11.58 -4.01
CA ARG A 34 8.65 11.83 -2.59
C ARG A 34 9.41 10.71 -1.89
N ALA A 35 9.14 9.46 -2.23
CA ALA A 35 9.91 8.32 -1.74
C ALA A 35 9.73 7.11 -2.63
N GLN A 36 10.78 6.31 -2.71
CA GLN A 36 10.81 5.07 -3.46
C GLN A 36 9.80 4.06 -2.90
N GLY A 37 9.15 3.31 -3.81
CA GLY A 37 8.13 2.32 -3.48
C GLY A 37 6.83 2.89 -2.89
N ARG A 38 6.65 4.21 -2.82
CA ARG A 38 5.43 4.85 -2.29
C ARG A 38 4.82 5.80 -3.30
N ILE A 39 3.50 5.91 -3.26
CA ILE A 39 2.73 6.83 -4.09
C ILE A 39 1.87 7.66 -3.15
N TRP A 40 2.11 8.96 -3.13
CA TRP A 40 1.22 9.92 -2.51
C TRP A 40 0.15 10.27 -3.51
N PHE A 41 -1.10 10.35 -3.04
CA PHE A 41 -2.14 10.93 -3.84
C PHE A 41 -3.10 11.74 -2.98
N ALA A 42 -3.67 12.76 -3.60
CA ALA A 42 -4.72 13.56 -3.03
C ALA A 42 -5.96 13.45 -3.90
N ILE A 43 -7.11 13.23 -3.27
CA ILE A 43 -8.42 13.27 -3.90
C ILE A 43 -9.05 14.63 -3.56
N LEU A 44 -9.31 15.42 -4.59
CA LEU A 44 -10.23 16.55 -4.51
C LEU A 44 -11.63 16.02 -4.83
N TRP A 45 -12.55 16.22 -3.90
CA TRP A 45 -13.94 15.80 -4.03
C TRP A 45 -14.74 16.90 -4.73
N GLN A 46 -15.83 16.54 -5.40
CA GLN A 46 -16.77 17.50 -6.01
C GLN A 46 -17.32 18.53 -5.01
N THR A 47 -17.28 18.21 -3.71
CA THR A 47 -17.66 19.13 -2.62
C THR A 47 -16.59 20.16 -2.25
N GLY A 48 -15.43 20.12 -2.92
CA GLY A 48 -14.24 20.93 -2.56
C GLY A 48 -13.45 20.38 -1.38
N ALA A 49 -13.92 19.31 -0.72
CA ALA A 49 -13.14 18.62 0.31
C ALA A 49 -11.86 18.02 -0.30
N ARG A 50 -10.82 17.85 0.51
CA ARG A 50 -9.57 17.20 0.12
C ARG A 50 -9.22 16.08 1.09
N THR A 51 -8.84 14.92 0.57
CA THR A 51 -8.24 13.84 1.38
C THR A 51 -6.91 13.40 0.79
N GLU A 52 -5.95 13.10 1.65
CA GLU A 52 -4.59 12.71 1.27
C GLU A 52 -4.26 11.32 1.76
N HIS A 53 -3.57 10.56 0.91
CA HIS A 53 -3.31 9.14 1.13
C HIS A 53 -1.94 8.76 0.62
N VAL A 54 -1.41 7.66 1.16
CA VAL A 54 -0.18 7.02 0.72
C VAL A 54 -0.45 5.55 0.51
N ILE A 55 -0.03 5.03 -0.64
CA ILE A 55 -0.03 3.58 -0.90
C ILE A 55 1.40 3.11 -1.19
N ILE A 56 1.67 1.87 -0.78
CA ILE A 56 2.89 1.16 -1.13
C ILE A 56 2.68 0.56 -2.53
N ARG A 57 3.60 0.86 -3.45
CA ARG A 57 3.61 0.29 -4.80
C ARG A 57 4.23 -1.10 -4.73
N ASN A 58 3.55 -2.10 -5.28
CA ASN A 58 4.19 -3.38 -5.54
C ASN A 58 5.12 -3.23 -6.74
N THR A 59 6.42 -3.35 -6.52
CA THR A 59 7.46 -3.19 -7.52
C THR A 59 8.18 -4.51 -7.71
N ALA A 60 8.46 -4.87 -8.97
CA ALA A 60 9.14 -6.12 -9.30
C ALA A 60 10.66 -6.08 -9.01
N ASN A 61 11.18 -4.93 -8.56
CA ASN A 61 12.59 -4.69 -8.32
C ASN A 61 12.85 -4.44 -6.83
N TYR A 62 13.89 -5.08 -6.28
CA TYR A 62 14.25 -5.02 -4.87
C TYR A 62 14.63 -3.60 -4.42
N ASP A 63 15.32 -2.84 -5.27
CA ASP A 63 15.69 -1.45 -4.97
C ASP A 63 14.46 -0.55 -4.81
N ASP A 64 13.36 -0.88 -5.50
CA ASP A 64 12.14 -0.09 -5.50
C ASP A 64 11.16 -0.47 -4.36
N LEU A 65 11.54 -1.39 -3.46
CA LEU A 65 10.69 -1.81 -2.36
C LEU A 65 10.67 -0.71 -1.27
N ALA A 66 9.47 -0.28 -0.87
CA ALA A 66 9.28 0.72 0.19
C ALA A 66 9.91 0.35 1.55
N HIS A 67 10.27 -0.93 1.73
CA HIS A 67 10.83 -1.52 2.94
C HIS A 67 12.21 -2.17 2.71
N PHE A 68 12.87 -1.97 1.55
CA PHE A 68 14.10 -2.69 1.22
C PHE A 68 15.19 -2.56 2.30
N ALA A 69 15.51 -1.33 2.72
CA ALA A 69 16.49 -1.08 3.77
C ALA A 69 16.14 -1.79 5.11
N ARG A 70 14.85 -1.88 5.42
CA ARG A 70 14.38 -2.55 6.64
C ARG A 70 14.51 -4.07 6.54
N ILE A 71 14.15 -4.64 5.39
CA ILE A 71 14.34 -6.08 5.11
C ILE A 71 15.82 -6.43 5.19
N GLU A 72 16.66 -5.62 4.57
CA GLU A 72 18.10 -5.84 4.54
C GLU A 72 18.71 -5.81 5.94
N GLU A 73 18.34 -4.82 6.77
CA GLU A 73 18.73 -4.75 8.17
C GLU A 73 18.32 -6.02 8.94
N MET A 74 17.04 -6.41 8.86
CA MET A 74 16.53 -7.59 9.55
C MET A 74 17.23 -8.88 9.13
N VAL A 75 17.43 -9.07 7.82
CA VAL A 75 18.13 -10.25 7.27
C VAL A 75 19.56 -10.29 7.79
N ARG A 76 20.28 -9.16 7.76
CA ARG A 76 21.65 -9.10 8.31
C ARG A 76 21.68 -9.40 9.81
N THR A 77 20.78 -8.81 10.59
CA THR A 77 20.70 -9.06 12.03
C THR A 77 20.44 -10.53 12.32
N LEU A 78 19.44 -11.14 11.67
CA LEU A 78 19.09 -12.54 11.93
C LEU A 78 20.16 -13.52 11.45
N ASN A 79 20.83 -13.23 10.34
CA ASN A 79 22.00 -14.00 9.88
C ASN A 79 23.16 -13.90 10.87
N ALA A 80 23.40 -12.74 11.49
CA ALA A 80 24.46 -12.56 12.47
C ALA A 80 24.26 -13.42 13.74
N VAL A 81 23.01 -13.77 14.07
CA VAL A 81 22.68 -14.69 15.18
C VAL A 81 22.58 -16.16 14.72
N GLY A 82 22.89 -16.46 13.45
CA GLY A 82 22.87 -17.81 12.91
C GLY A 82 21.45 -18.37 12.65
N SER A 83 20.47 -17.50 12.43
CA SER A 83 19.10 -17.92 12.11
C SER A 83 19.07 -18.64 10.77
N LEU A 84 18.28 -19.71 10.68
CA LEU A 84 18.06 -20.42 9.42
C LEU A 84 17.15 -19.59 8.49
N ASP A 85 17.31 -19.75 7.19
CA ASP A 85 16.54 -19.03 6.16
C ASP A 85 15.02 -19.06 6.40
N ARG A 86 14.50 -20.20 6.88
CA ARG A 86 13.08 -20.34 7.22
C ARG A 86 12.65 -19.42 8.38
N GLN A 87 13.49 -19.29 9.40
CA GLN A 87 13.22 -18.43 10.56
C GLN A 87 13.27 -16.96 10.16
N ILE A 88 14.15 -16.60 9.23
CA ILE A 88 14.22 -15.26 8.65
C ILE A 88 12.96 -14.94 7.85
N ALA A 89 12.51 -15.88 7.01
CA ALA A 89 11.28 -15.72 6.24
C ALA A 89 10.04 -15.58 7.15
N ASP A 90 9.95 -16.36 8.23
CA ASP A 90 8.87 -16.27 9.21
C ASP A 90 8.87 -14.92 9.94
N ALA A 91 10.05 -14.40 10.32
CA ALA A 91 10.20 -13.08 10.94
C ALA A 91 9.80 -11.93 10.00
N LEU A 92 10.23 -11.97 8.73
CA LEU A 92 9.85 -10.99 7.70
C LEU A 92 8.34 -11.00 7.40
N THR A 93 7.72 -12.18 7.47
CA THR A 93 6.27 -12.33 7.31
C THR A 93 5.52 -11.76 8.53
N ALA A 94 6.02 -11.98 9.74
CA ALA A 94 5.43 -11.47 10.98
C ALA A 94 5.48 -9.93 11.05
N GLU A 95 6.51 -9.30 10.49
CA GLU A 95 6.61 -7.84 10.40
C GLU A 95 5.65 -7.22 9.36
N GLY A 96 4.89 -8.05 8.64
CA GLY A 96 3.90 -7.61 7.64
C GLY A 96 4.54 -7.07 6.35
N ILE A 97 5.85 -7.24 6.19
CA ILE A 97 6.61 -6.74 5.04
C ILE A 97 6.46 -7.68 3.84
N MET A 98 6.31 -8.99 4.07
CA MET A 98 6.06 -9.98 3.04
C MET A 98 4.63 -10.52 3.15
N ARG A 99 3.84 -10.37 2.09
CA ARG A 99 2.55 -11.09 1.98
C ARG A 99 2.87 -12.50 1.47
N ARG A 100 2.49 -13.55 2.20
CA ARG A 100 2.61 -14.92 1.71
C ARG A 100 1.81 -15.04 0.40
N SER A 101 2.51 -15.10 -0.73
CA SER A 101 1.90 -15.60 -1.96
C SER A 101 1.75 -17.10 -1.77
N ALA A 102 0.52 -17.59 -1.78
CA ALA A 102 0.29 -19.03 -1.91
C ALA A 102 0.86 -19.45 -3.27
N LEU A 103 1.92 -20.25 -3.23
CA LEU A 103 2.29 -21.15 -4.32
C LEU A 103 1.52 -22.46 -4.09
#